data_AF-A0A2I1F6I6-F1
#
_entry.id   AF-A0A2I1F6I6-F1
#
_cell.length_a   1.000
_cell.length_b   1.000
_cell.length_c   1.000
_cell.angle_alpha   90.00
_cell.angle_beta   90.00
_cell.angle_gamma   90.00
#
_symmetry.space_group_name_H-M   'P 1'
#
loop_
_entity.id
_entity.type
_entity.pdbx_description
1 polymer ?
#
loop_
_entity_poly.entity_id
_entity_poly.type
_entity_poly.pdbx_seq_one_letter_code
_entity_poly.pdbx_strand_id
1 'polypeptide(L)' 'MYKKPQINLKTLLECVEQQSITSLWIIRPMVSSWNHYILILNDGSFLCTCFTIINFGIPCRHFFCLMRYTSNAQFTMALI' A
#
# COMPACT_ATOMS: atom_id res chain seq x y z
N MET A 1 -12.00 19.01 5.51
CA MET A 1 -11.28 17.71 5.47
C MET A 1 -11.07 17.33 4.01
N TYR A 2 -9.82 17.32 3.53
CA TYR A 2 -9.52 16.99 2.13
C TYR A 2 -9.74 15.48 1.90
N LYS A 3 -10.72 15.09 1.07
CA LYS A 3 -10.94 13.69 0.71
C LYS A 3 -9.82 13.27 -0.25
N LYS A 4 -8.85 12.51 0.25
CA LYS A 4 -7.89 11.82 -0.63
C LYS A 4 -8.65 10.75 -1.43
N PRO A 5 -8.42 10.61 -2.74
CA PRO A 5 -8.99 9.52 -3.52
C PRO A 5 -8.51 8.19 -2.92
N GLN A 6 -9.45 7.28 -2.67
CA GLN A 6 -9.19 5.95 -2.16
C GLN A 6 -9.94 4.96 -3.04
N ILE A 7 -9.36 3.78 -3.21
CA ILE A 7 -9.97 2.70 -3.97
C ILE A 7 -10.33 1.54 -3.04
N ASN A 8 -11.33 0.77 -3.41
CA ASN A 8 -11.70 -0.45 -2.70
C ASN A 8 -10.60 -1.51 -2.89
N LEU A 9 -10.40 -2.37 -1.88
CA LEU A 9 -9.54 -3.55 -2.00
C LEU A 9 -9.90 -4.40 -3.21
N LYS A 10 -11.19 -4.59 -3.50
CA LYS A 10 -11.65 -5.37 -4.66
C LYS A 10 -11.09 -4.81 -5.97
N THR A 11 -11.25 -3.50 -6.19
CA THR A 11 -10.70 -2.82 -7.36
C THR A 11 -9.17 -2.91 -7.39
N LEU A 12 -8.51 -2.82 -6.24
CA LEU A 12 -7.07 -2.96 -6.17
C LEU A 12 -6.61 -4.37 -6.60
N LEU A 13 -7.31 -5.42 -6.15
CA LEU A 13 -7.02 -6.80 -6.52
C LEU A 13 -7.28 -7.08 -7.99
N GLU A 14 -8.24 -6.40 -8.61
CA GLU A 14 -8.52 -6.51 -10.05
C GLU A 14 -7.42 -5.87 -10.91
N CYS A 15 -6.63 -4.95 -10.35
CA CYS A 15 -5.51 -4.31 -11.06
C CYS A 15 -4.22 -5.12 -11.07
N VAL A 16 -4.16 -6.27 -10.38
CA VAL A 16 -2.94 -7.06 -10.24
C VAL A 16 -3.21 -8.53 -10.51
N GLU A 17 -2.24 -9.21 -11.09
CA GLU A 17 -2.30 -10.67 -11.20
C GLU A 17 -2.26 -11.30 -9.81
N GLN A 18 -3.25 -12.11 -9.44
CA GLN A 18 -3.34 -12.67 -8.09
C GLN A 18 -2.11 -13.52 -7.70
N GLN A 19 -1.49 -14.17 -8.69
CA GLN A 19 -0.27 -14.96 -8.53
C GLN A 19 0.98 -14.15 -8.18
N SER A 20 1.00 -12.84 -8.44
CA SER A 20 2.12 -11.97 -8.07
C SER A 20 2.01 -11.45 -6.63
N ILE A 21 0.84 -11.58 -6.00
CA ILE A 21 0.61 -11.10 -4.63
C ILE A 21 1.32 -12.02 -3.65
N THR A 22 2.35 -11.49 -2.99
CA THR A 22 3.12 -12.21 -1.97
C THR A 22 2.47 -12.10 -0.59
N SER A 23 1.92 -10.92 -0.26
CA SER A 23 1.19 -10.74 1.00
C SER A 23 0.17 -9.60 0.94
N LEU A 24 -0.90 -9.74 1.72
CA LEU A 24 -1.95 -8.75 1.93
C LEU A 24 -1.95 -8.33 3.40
N TRP A 25 -1.88 -7.03 3.65
CA TRP A 25 -1.84 -6.44 4.98
C TRP A 25 -3.00 -5.47 5.21
N ILE A 26 -3.51 -5.46 6.44
CA ILE A 26 -4.57 -4.54 6.88
C ILE A 26 -3.95 -3.56 7.88
N ILE A 27 -3.98 -2.28 7.55
CA ILE A 27 -3.59 -1.19 8.44
C ILE A 27 -4.85 -0.60 9.05
N ARG A 28 -5.00 -0.79 10.37
CA ARG A 28 -6.10 -0.27 11.16
C ARG A 28 -5.68 1.03 11.86
N PRO A 29 -6.13 2.19 11.38
CA PRO A 29 -5.84 3.45 12.06
C PRO A 29 -6.59 3.54 13.40
N MET A 30 -5.93 4.13 14.41
CA MET A 30 -6.48 4.24 15.77
C MET A 30 -7.72 5.16 15.87
N VAL A 31 -7.81 6.17 15.00
CA VAL A 31 -8.87 7.21 15.03
C VAL A 31 -9.78 7.22 13.81
N SER A 32 -9.48 6.47 12.76
CA SER A 32 -10.31 6.45 11.55
C SER A 32 -11.09 5.14 11.48
N SER A 33 -12.34 5.23 11.06
CA SER A 33 -13.22 4.07 10.87
C SER A 33 -12.85 3.22 9.64
N TRP A 34 -11.87 3.65 8.83
CA TRP A 34 -11.55 3.03 7.55
C TRP A 34 -10.21 2.34 7.60
N ASN A 35 -10.22 1.04 7.31
CA ASN A 35 -9.01 0.24 7.16
C ASN A 35 -8.36 0.51 5.81
N HIS A 36 -7.03 0.56 5.79
CA HIS A 36 -6.25 0.58 4.56
C HIS A 36 -5.66 -0.79 4.30
N TYR A 37 -5.61 -1.19 3.03
CA TYR A 37 -5.02 -2.45 2.64
C TYR A 37 -3.75 -2.18 1.84
N ILE A 38 -2.75 -3.04 2.04
CA ILE A 38 -1.48 -2.99 1.33
C ILE A 38 -1.22 -4.37 0.72
N LEU A 39 -0.98 -4.39 -0.58
CA LEU A 39 -0.48 -5.56 -1.32
C LEU A 39 1.02 -5.41 -1.46
N ILE A 40 1.77 -6.47 -1.17
CA ILE A 40 3.18 -6.60 -1.53
C ILE A 40 3.25 -7.62 -2.65
N LEU A 41 3.90 -7.25 -3.76
CA LEU A 41 4.07 -8.09 -4.93
C LEU A 41 5.44 -8.77 -4.93
N ASN A 42 5.56 -9.82 -5.72
CA ASN A 42 6.77 -10.66 -5.81
C ASN A 42 7.98 -9.93 -6.41
N ASP A 43 7.77 -8.87 -7.17
CA ASP A 43 8.81 -7.99 -7.71
C ASP A 43 9.30 -6.95 -6.69
N GLY A 44 8.79 -6.99 -5.45
CA GLY A 44 9.11 -6.05 -4.37
C GLY A 44 8.33 -4.74 -4.45
N SER A 45 7.49 -4.55 -5.46
CA SER A 45 6.59 -3.41 -5.52
C SER A 45 5.42 -3.57 -4.55
N PHE A 46 4.70 -2.48 -4.29
CA PHE A 46 3.57 -2.48 -3.37
C PHE A 46 2.47 -1.55 -3.86
N LEU A 47 1.25 -1.88 -3.45
CA LEU A 47 0.08 -1.06 -3.70
C LEU A 47 -0.70 -0.84 -2.41
N CYS A 48 -1.23 0.37 -2.22
CA CYS A 48 -2.07 0.69 -1.08
C CYS A 48 -3.40 1.27 -1.54
N THR A 49 -4.49 0.94 -0.86
CA THR A 49 -5.84 1.48 -1.16
C THR A 49 -5.93 3.01 -1.05
N CYS A 50 -4.95 3.66 -0.41
CA CYS A 50 -4.86 5.12 -0.39
C CYS A 50 -4.26 5.76 -1.66
N PHE A 51 -3.84 4.95 -2.63
CA PHE A 51 -3.42 5.34 -3.98
C PHE A 51 -2.27 6.38 -4.06
N THR A 52 -1.58 6.65 -2.95
CA THR A 52 -0.55 7.69 -2.90
C THR A 52 0.66 7.33 -3.76
N ILE A 53 1.04 6.06 -3.82
CA ILE A 53 2.15 5.59 -4.66
C ILE A 53 1.86 5.85 -6.15
N ILE A 54 0.62 5.62 -6.59
CA ILE A 54 0.21 5.85 -7.98
C ILE A 54 0.10 7.34 -8.29
N ASN A 55 -0.48 8.14 -7.38
CA ASN A 55 -0.72 9.56 -7.63
C ASN A 55 0.53 10.44 -7.48
N PHE A 56 1.49 10.05 -6.63
CA PHE A 56 2.63 10.90 -6.26
C PHE A 56 3.99 10.22 -6.43
N GLY A 57 4.04 8.95 -6.84
CA GLY A 57 5.30 8.22 -7.01
C GLY A 57 6.06 7.92 -5.72
N ILE A 58 5.47 8.19 -4.54
CA ILE A 58 6.12 8.01 -3.24
C ILE A 58 5.34 7.07 -2.31
N PRO A 59 6.02 6.32 -1.41
CA PRO A 59 5.34 5.49 -0.44
C PRO A 59 4.41 6.27 0.48
N CYS A 60 3.27 5.66 0.81
CA CYS A 60 2.30 6.27 1.69
C CYS A 60 2.65 6.06 3.17
N ARG A 61 2.07 6.88 4.06
CA ARG A 61 2.21 6.70 5.53
C ARG A 61 1.83 5.29 6.02
N HIS A 62 0.91 4.61 5.33
CA HIS A 62 0.50 3.25 5.69
C HIS A 62 1.59 2.24 5.37
N PHE A 63 2.31 2.43 4.26
CA PHE A 63 3.44 1.59 3.90
C PHE A 63 4.59 1.80 4.88
N PHE A 64 4.92 3.04 5.23
CA PHE A 64 5.89 3.32 6.30
C PHE A 64 5.51 2.70 7.65
N CYS A 65 4.21 2.64 7.97
CA CYS A 65 3.73 1.90 9.14
C CYS A 65 4.05 0.41 9.01
N LEU A 66 3.73 -0.21 7.88
CA LEU A 66 3.97 -1.62 7.61
C LEU A 66 5.45 -2.01 7.65
N MET A 67 6.35 -1.15 7.15
CA MET A 67 7.80 -1.34 7.20
C MET A 67 8.34 -1.59 8.62
N ARG A 68 7.62 -1.12 9.66
CA ARG A 68 8.01 -1.34 11.06
C ARG A 68 7.70 -2.75 11.56
N TYR A 69 6.87 -3.51 10.85
CA TYR A 69 6.34 -4.80 11.30
C TYR A 69 6.78 -5.98 10.44
N THR A 70 7.28 -5.74 9.22
CA THR A 70 7.75 -6.81 8.34
C THR A 70 8.96 -6.36 7.53
N SER A 71 9.95 -7.25 7.42
CA SER A 71 11.08 -7.08 6.53
C SER A 71 10.71 -7.21 5.06
N ASN A 72 9.51 -7.69 4.71
CA ASN A 72 9.08 -7.83 3.31
C ASN A 72 8.60 -6.49 2.73
N ALA A 73 8.31 -5.50 3.56
CA ALA A 73 7.98 -4.15 3.12
C ALA A 73 9.28 -3.33 3.01
N GLN A 74 9.86 -3.31 1.82
CA GLN A 74 11.05 -2.53 1.49
C GLN A 74 10.83 -1.73 0.23
N PHE A 75 11.60 -0.67 0.05
CA PHE A 75 11.61 0.10 -1.18
C PHE A 75 12.98 0.76 -1.35
N THR A 76 13.37 1.00 -2.60
CA THR A 76 14.66 1.61 -2.94
C THR A 76 14.47 3.08 -3.27
N MET A 77 15.29 3.95 -2.68
CA MET A 77 15.42 5.36 -3.06
C MET A 77 16.81 5.56 -3.67
N ALA A 78 16.88 6.11 -4.87
CA ALA A 78 18.13 6.58 -5.45
C ALA A 78 18.29 8.08 -5.14
N LEU A 79 19.48 8.48 -4.68
CA LEU A 79 19.87 9.88 -4.57
C LEU A 79 20.52 10.30 -5.90
N ILE A 80 20.10 11.45 -6.43
CA ILE A 80 20.57 12.01 -7.71
C ILE A 80 21.39 13.27 -7.41
#